data_AF-V2USD0-F1
#
_entry.id   AF-V2USD0-F1
#
_cell.length_a   1.000
_cell.length_b   1.000
_cell.length_c   1.000
_cell.angle_alpha   90.00
_cell.angle_beta   90.00
_cell.angle_gamma   90.00
#
_symmetry.space_group_name_H-M   'P 1'
#
loop_
_entity.id
_entity.type
_entity.pdbx_description
1 polymer ?
#
loop_
_entity_poly.entity_id
_entity_poly.type
_entity_poly.pdbx_seq_one_letter_code
_entity_poly.pdbx_strand_id
1 'polypeptide(L)'
;MYKVLAMVVLFCSIQSVFAASDPYIQTVKDMYSLGKKSEEGMQVIELHSDASLKKAFNLHARNGEVCGFWQDVMWQSQDPEFNVPLQFSKVGQNKVKVSLGKGKWNKQSSVTYILKCNGNDCKVSDVIDSSGSLKKNILAEC
;
A
#
# COMPACT_ATOMS: atom_id res chain seq x y z
N MET A 1 -22.32 -66.18 -11.61
CA MET A 1 -21.01 -65.59 -11.99
C MET A 1 -21.19 -64.08 -12.05
N TYR A 2 -20.82 -63.36 -10.98
CA TYR A 2 -20.96 -61.90 -10.92
C TYR A 2 -19.64 -61.24 -11.33
N LYS A 3 -19.65 -60.52 -12.46
CA LYS A 3 -18.52 -59.74 -12.95
C LYS A 3 -18.45 -58.44 -12.13
N VAL A 4 -17.45 -58.33 -11.26
CA VAL A 4 -17.16 -57.10 -10.52
C VAL A 4 -16.33 -56.20 -11.45
N LEU A 5 -16.93 -55.11 -11.91
CA LEU A 5 -16.27 -54.09 -12.72
C LEU A 5 -15.48 -53.17 -11.76
N ALA A 6 -14.16 -53.28 -11.76
CA ALA A 6 -13.29 -52.39 -10.98
C ALA A 6 -13.17 -51.03 -11.69
N MET A 7 -13.80 -50.00 -11.13
CA MET A 7 -13.71 -48.62 -11.60
C MET A 7 -12.46 -47.98 -10.98
N VAL A 8 -11.41 -47.79 -11.78
CA VAL A 8 -10.18 -47.10 -11.35
C VAL A 8 -10.47 -45.60 -11.32
N VAL A 9 -10.64 -45.04 -10.12
CA VAL A 9 -10.79 -43.60 -9.90
C VAL A 9 -9.39 -42.98 -9.91
N LEU A 10 -9.06 -42.31 -11.01
CA LEU A 10 -7.83 -41.54 -11.19
C LEU A 10 -7.92 -40.26 -10.32
N PHE A 11 -7.28 -40.27 -9.16
CA PHE A 11 -7.13 -39.08 -8.32
C PHE A 11 -6.16 -38.09 -8.99
N CYS A 12 -6.69 -37.16 -9.79
CA CYS A 12 -5.97 -35.94 -10.14
C CYS A 12 -5.85 -35.08 -8.87
N SER A 13 -4.71 -35.18 -8.18
CA SER A 13 -4.33 -34.24 -7.12
C SER A 13 -4.13 -32.86 -7.76
N ILE A 14 -5.14 -32.00 -7.62
CA ILE A 14 -5.08 -30.59 -8.01
C ILE A 14 -4.13 -29.91 -7.03
N GLN A 15 -2.85 -29.79 -7.38
CA GLN A 15 -1.94 -28.96 -6.62
C GLN A 15 -2.34 -27.50 -6.87
N SER A 16 -3.05 -26.91 -5.92
CA SER A 16 -3.34 -25.48 -5.92
C SER A 16 -2.02 -24.74 -5.73
N VAL A 17 -1.39 -24.32 -6.82
CA VAL A 17 -0.28 -23.38 -6.76
C VAL A 17 -0.87 -22.03 -6.37
N PHE A 18 -0.87 -21.70 -5.08
CA PHE A 18 -1.14 -20.35 -4.64
C PHE A 18 -0.05 -19.47 -5.26
N ALA A 19 -0.41 -18.69 -6.28
CA ALA A 19 0.48 -17.68 -6.82
C ALA A 19 0.90 -16.77 -5.67
N ALA A 20 2.18 -16.77 -5.31
CA ALA A 20 2.70 -15.88 -4.28
C ALA A 20 2.36 -14.45 -4.69
N SER A 21 1.61 -13.73 -3.85
CA SER A 21 1.27 -12.33 -4.09
C SER A 21 2.56 -11.51 -4.20
N ASP A 22 2.65 -10.61 -5.18
CA ASP A 22 3.79 -9.69 -5.30
C ASP A 22 3.97 -8.92 -3.98
N PRO A 23 5.10 -9.07 -3.28
CA PRO A 23 5.27 -8.53 -1.93
C PRO A 23 5.19 -7.01 -1.89
N TYR A 24 5.50 -6.33 -3.00
CA TYR A 24 5.35 -4.88 -3.12
C TYR A 24 3.87 -4.49 -3.08
N ILE A 25 3.03 -5.14 -3.90
CA ILE A 25 1.59 -4.88 -3.94
C ILE A 25 0.95 -5.26 -2.61
N GLN A 26 1.33 -6.42 -2.06
CA GLN A 26 0.74 -6.92 -0.82
C GLN A 26 1.01 -5.95 0.34
N THR A 27 2.25 -5.48 0.48
CA THR A 27 2.61 -4.48 1.50
C THR A 27 1.74 -3.23 1.41
N VAL A 28 1.53 -2.70 0.20
CA VAL A 28 0.70 -1.49 0.03
C VAL A 28 -0.79 -1.79 0.31
N LYS A 29 -1.29 -2.98 -0.04
CA LYS A 29 -2.65 -3.38 0.36
C LYS A 29 -2.81 -3.45 1.88
N ASP A 30 -1.82 -4.02 2.57
CA ASP A 30 -1.82 -4.14 4.03
C ASP A 30 -1.77 -2.74 4.68
N MET A 31 -0.99 -1.82 4.12
CA MET A 31 -1.00 -0.41 4.51
C MET A 31 -2.39 0.23 4.39
N TYR A 32 -3.07 0.11 3.24
CA TYR A 32 -4.41 0.69 3.08
C TYR A 32 -5.46 0.01 3.95
N SER A 33 -5.32 -1.30 4.21
CA SER A 33 -6.17 -2.03 5.15
C SER A 33 -6.02 -1.48 6.57
N LEU A 34 -4.77 -1.26 7.01
CA LEU A 34 -4.49 -0.67 8.31
C LEU A 34 -4.96 0.79 8.36
N GLY A 35 -4.64 1.60 7.37
CA GLY A 35 -5.02 3.02 7.30
C GLY A 35 -6.52 3.23 7.29
N LYS A 36 -7.28 2.30 6.70
CA LYS A 36 -8.75 2.31 6.77
C LYS A 36 -9.27 2.00 8.17
N LYS A 37 -8.60 1.11 8.90
CA LYS A 37 -9.00 0.71 10.26
C LYS A 37 -8.61 1.75 11.30
N SER A 38 -7.44 2.36 11.15
CA SER A 38 -6.92 3.36 12.09
C SER A 38 -7.38 4.76 11.79
N GLU A 39 -7.76 5.04 10.54
CA GLU A 39 -8.07 6.39 10.03
C GLU A 39 -6.86 7.34 10.08
N GLU A 40 -5.65 6.77 10.06
CA GLU A 40 -4.37 7.46 10.32
C GLU A 40 -3.37 7.16 9.19
N GLY A 41 -3.65 7.63 7.97
CA GLY A 41 -2.89 7.26 6.77
C GLY A 41 -1.42 7.68 6.83
N MET A 42 -1.14 8.90 7.31
CA MET A 42 0.23 9.39 7.49
C MET A 42 1.04 8.55 8.48
N GLN A 43 0.45 8.19 9.63
CA GLN A 43 1.12 7.32 10.62
C GLN A 43 1.39 5.92 10.04
N VAL A 44 0.49 5.40 9.20
CA VAL A 44 0.71 4.12 8.53
C VAL A 44 1.88 4.18 7.54
N ILE A 45 2.03 5.29 6.80
CA ILE A 45 3.20 5.52 5.94
C ILE A 45 4.47 5.49 6.80
N GLU A 46 4.50 6.23 7.90
CA GLU A 46 5.65 6.26 8.82
C GLU A 46 5.97 4.88 9.41
N LEU A 47 4.94 4.11 9.79
CA LEU A 47 5.10 2.77 10.35
C LEU A 47 5.76 1.80 9.35
N HIS A 48 5.44 1.95 8.07
CA HIS A 48 5.97 1.10 7.00
C HIS A 48 7.21 1.68 6.31
N SER A 49 7.72 2.82 6.79
CA SER A 49 8.84 3.51 6.18
C SER A 49 10.17 2.78 6.37
N ASP A 50 11.05 2.89 5.37
CA ASP A 50 12.45 2.54 5.52
C ASP A 50 13.16 3.58 6.41
N ALA A 51 14.40 3.28 6.83
CA ALA A 51 15.16 4.17 7.71
C ALA A 51 15.33 5.60 7.15
N SER A 52 15.35 5.76 5.82
CA SER A 52 15.54 7.06 5.18
C SER A 52 14.29 7.94 5.26
N LEU A 53 13.12 7.36 4.99
CA LEU A 53 11.85 8.09 5.10
C LEU A 53 11.46 8.28 6.56
N LYS A 54 11.69 7.27 7.42
CA LYS A 54 11.49 7.38 8.87
C LYS A 54 12.30 8.53 9.47
N LYS A 55 13.54 8.71 9.02
CA LYS A 55 14.36 9.85 9.45
C LYS A 55 13.74 11.20 9.07
N ALA A 56 13.16 11.32 7.88
CA ALA A 56 12.46 12.55 7.48
C ALA A 56 11.26 12.83 8.38
N PHE A 57 10.43 11.82 8.66
CA PHE A 57 9.35 11.94 9.64
C PHE A 57 9.88 12.34 11.03
N ASN A 58 10.88 11.66 11.58
CA ASN A 58 11.38 11.97 12.93
C ASN A 58 11.94 13.39 13.09
N LEU A 59 12.47 14.00 12.02
CA LEU A 59 12.99 15.36 12.07
C LEU A 59 11.85 16.40 12.13
N HIS A 60 10.69 16.09 11.55
CA HIS A 60 9.70 17.10 11.18
C HIS A 60 8.23 16.71 11.40
N ALA A 61 7.98 15.55 12.00
CA ALA A 61 6.67 15.13 12.48
C ALA A 61 6.59 15.39 13.99
N ARG A 62 5.58 16.15 14.44
CA ARG A 62 5.26 16.30 15.87
C ARG A 62 3.83 15.82 16.07
N ASN A 63 3.64 14.86 16.97
CA ASN A 63 2.31 14.35 17.34
C ASN A 63 1.44 13.86 16.16
N GLY A 64 2.05 13.27 15.12
CA GLY A 64 1.33 12.76 13.95
C GLY A 64 1.06 13.81 12.85
N GLU A 65 1.29 15.09 13.13
CA GLU A 65 1.28 16.14 12.13
C GLU A 65 2.67 16.27 11.48
N VAL A 66 2.69 16.21 10.15
CA VAL A 66 3.90 16.40 9.37
C VAL A 66 3.89 17.81 8.80
N CYS A 67 4.89 18.59 9.18
CA CYS A 67 5.07 19.95 8.66
C CYS A 67 5.04 19.98 7.12
N GLY A 68 4.43 21.01 6.55
CA GLY A 68 4.26 21.18 5.10
C GLY A 68 3.08 20.40 4.49
N PHE A 69 2.33 19.62 5.29
CA PHE A 69 1.19 18.86 4.81
C PHE A 69 -0.09 19.24 5.56
N TRP A 70 -1.08 19.72 4.80
CA TRP A 70 -2.40 20.08 5.31
C TRP A 70 -3.44 18.97 5.10
N GLN A 71 -3.01 17.81 4.58
CA GLN A 71 -3.89 16.71 4.21
C GLN A 71 -3.18 15.36 4.44
N ASP A 72 -3.97 14.30 4.60
CA ASP A 72 -3.45 12.94 4.61
C ASP A 72 -2.95 12.55 3.22
N VAL A 73 -1.68 12.16 3.11
CA VAL A 73 -1.06 11.81 1.81
C VAL A 73 -1.53 10.44 1.30
N MET A 74 -1.85 9.49 2.18
CA MET A 74 -2.38 8.19 1.74
C MET A 74 -3.76 8.36 1.12
N TRP A 75 -4.62 9.17 1.74
CA TRP A 75 -6.02 9.35 1.35
C TRP A 75 -6.28 10.58 0.47
N GLN A 76 -5.26 11.43 0.28
CA GLN A 76 -5.29 12.62 -0.57
C GLN A 76 -6.44 13.58 -0.20
N SER A 77 -6.66 13.77 1.11
CA SER A 77 -7.74 14.63 1.63
C SER A 77 -7.47 15.09 3.06
N GLN A 78 -8.04 16.24 3.43
CA GLN A 78 -8.09 16.72 4.83
C GLN A 78 -9.18 16.02 5.65
N ASP A 79 -10.22 15.53 4.97
CA ASP A 79 -11.31 14.74 5.54
C ASP A 79 -11.51 13.47 4.68
N PRO A 80 -10.66 12.45 4.88
CA PRO A 80 -10.66 11.24 4.08
C PRO A 80 -11.96 10.46 4.09
N GLU A 81 -12.35 9.96 2.91
CA GLU A 81 -13.38 8.93 2.79
C GLU A 81 -12.71 7.55 2.70
N PHE A 82 -12.58 6.85 3.83
CA PHE A 82 -11.84 5.58 3.94
C PHE A 82 -12.46 4.38 3.20
N ASN A 83 -13.65 4.56 2.62
CA ASN A 83 -14.41 3.54 1.90
C ASN A 83 -14.44 3.75 0.38
N VAL A 84 -13.63 4.66 -0.17
CA VAL A 84 -13.53 4.82 -1.62
C VAL A 84 -12.98 3.55 -2.29
N PRO A 85 -13.39 3.24 -3.54
CA PRO A 85 -12.81 2.14 -4.29
C PRO A 85 -11.30 2.33 -4.48
N LEU A 86 -10.51 1.28 -4.24
CA LEU A 86 -9.05 1.31 -4.40
C LEU A 86 -8.62 0.37 -5.53
N GLN A 87 -7.70 0.83 -6.36
CA GLN A 87 -7.04 -0.02 -7.37
C GLN A 87 -5.53 0.03 -7.18
N PHE A 88 -4.90 -1.15 -7.08
CA PHE A 88 -3.47 -1.30 -6.85
C PHE A 88 -2.83 -1.83 -8.13
N SER A 89 -1.79 -1.15 -8.62
CA SER A 89 -1.05 -1.59 -9.80
C SER A 89 0.45 -1.38 -9.64
N LYS A 90 1.23 -2.29 -10.20
CA LYS A 90 2.68 -2.15 -10.26
C LYS A 90 3.05 -1.31 -11.48
N VAL A 91 3.79 -0.23 -11.26
CA VAL A 91 4.18 0.76 -12.32
C VAL A 91 5.69 0.84 -12.49
N GLY A 92 6.40 -0.21 -12.07
CA GLY A 92 7.85 -0.35 -12.14
C GLY A 92 8.32 -1.50 -11.24
N GLN A 93 9.62 -1.79 -11.22
CA GLN A 93 10.16 -2.90 -10.43
C GLN A 93 9.84 -2.78 -8.93
N ASN A 94 9.89 -1.56 -8.40
CA ASN A 94 9.72 -1.28 -6.98
C ASN A 94 8.66 -0.20 -6.68
N LYS A 95 7.75 0.04 -7.64
CA LYS A 95 6.73 1.09 -7.55
C LYS A 95 5.34 0.52 -7.62
N VAL A 96 4.51 0.89 -6.65
CA VAL A 96 3.09 0.53 -6.62
C VAL A 96 2.25 1.80 -6.63
N LYS A 97 1.42 1.95 -7.65
CA LYS A 97 0.43 3.00 -7.75
C LYS A 97 -0.87 2.53 -7.12
N VAL A 98 -1.47 3.40 -6.32
CA VAL A 98 -2.83 3.24 -5.80
C VAL A 98 -3.68 4.34 -6.39
N SER A 99 -4.73 3.97 -7.11
CA SER A 99 -5.74 4.90 -7.58
C SER A 99 -6.90 4.89 -6.59
N LEU A 100 -7.25 6.06 -6.08
CA LEU A 100 -8.38 6.27 -5.18
C LEU A 100 -9.57 6.73 -6.02
N GLY A 101 -10.67 6.01 -5.93
CA GLY A 101 -11.92 6.35 -6.60
C GLY A 101 -12.48 7.69 -6.12
N LYS A 102 -13.39 8.25 -6.91
CA LYS A 102 -14.14 9.45 -6.53
C LYS A 102 -14.98 9.17 -5.27
N GLY A 103 -14.84 10.01 -4.26
CA GLY A 103 -15.69 10.04 -3.08
C GLY A 103 -16.88 11.00 -3.24
N LYS A 104 -17.65 11.17 -2.17
CA LYS A 104 -18.69 12.19 -2.07
C LYS A 104 -18.12 13.60 -2.18
N TRP A 105 -16.95 13.82 -1.57
CA TRP A 105 -16.28 15.13 -1.49
C TRP A 105 -14.93 15.14 -2.19
N ASN A 106 -14.29 13.97 -2.27
CA ASN A 106 -12.95 13.83 -2.82
C ASN A 106 -13.00 13.50 -4.32
N LYS A 107 -12.14 14.18 -5.11
CA LYS A 107 -11.92 13.83 -6.52
C LYS A 107 -11.11 12.54 -6.60
N GLN A 108 -11.21 11.87 -7.76
CA GLN A 108 -10.32 10.75 -8.05
C GLN A 108 -8.86 11.23 -8.02
N SER A 109 -8.00 10.46 -7.35
CA SER A 109 -6.60 10.80 -7.14
C SER A 109 -5.73 9.53 -7.21
N SER A 110 -4.41 9.69 -7.08
CA SER A 110 -3.53 8.53 -7.00
C SER A 110 -2.24 8.83 -6.26
N VAL A 111 -1.72 7.82 -5.60
CA VAL A 111 -0.48 7.86 -4.82
C VAL A 111 0.44 6.74 -5.30
N THR A 112 1.72 7.02 -5.49
CA THR A 112 2.71 6.01 -5.89
C THR A 112 3.72 5.78 -4.78
N TYR A 113 3.81 4.56 -4.29
CA TYR A 113 4.75 4.13 -3.27
C TYR A 113 6.01 3.58 -3.93
N ILE A 114 7.17 4.04 -3.47
CA ILE A 114 8.48 3.49 -3.86
C ILE A 114 8.99 2.63 -2.71
N LEU A 115 9.08 1.32 -2.91
CA LEU A 115 9.48 0.38 -1.85
C LEU A 115 10.89 -0.17 -2.06
N LYS A 116 11.45 -0.73 -0.99
CA LYS A 116 12.63 -1.61 -0.99
C LYS A 116 12.26 -2.86 -0.23
N CYS A 117 12.52 -4.03 -0.81
CA CYS A 117 12.19 -5.31 -0.18
C CYS A 117 13.44 -6.15 0.06
N ASN A 118 13.49 -6.81 1.21
CA ASN A 118 14.38 -7.92 1.48
C ASN A 118 13.54 -9.20 1.57
N GLY A 119 13.47 -9.94 0.47
CA GLY A 119 12.48 -11.01 0.31
C GLY A 119 11.06 -10.43 0.35
N ASN A 120 10.26 -10.88 1.32
CA ASN A 120 8.87 -10.46 1.50
C ASN A 120 8.69 -9.28 2.47
N ASP A 121 9.74 -8.85 3.18
CA ASP A 121 9.66 -7.65 4.03
C ASP A 121 9.98 -6.42 3.18
N CYS A 122 8.95 -5.63 2.89
CA CYS A 122 9.06 -4.40 2.10
C CYS A 122 8.85 -3.17 2.99
N LYS A 123 9.68 -2.15 2.76
CA LYS A 123 9.58 -0.84 3.41
C LYS A 123 9.45 0.28 2.39
N VAL A 124 8.68 1.31 2.73
CA VAL A 124 8.45 2.48 1.88
C VAL A 124 9.64 3.44 1.99
N SER A 125 10.31 3.67 0.87
CA SER A 125 11.45 4.59 0.77
C SER A 125 11.05 6.00 0.34
N ASP A 126 9.88 6.15 -0.29
CA ASP A 126 9.26 7.41 -0.66
C ASP A 126 7.79 7.22 -1.07
N VAL A 127 7.03 8.31 -1.05
CA VAL A 127 5.65 8.38 -1.54
C VAL A 127 5.56 9.55 -2.52
N ILE A 128 4.98 9.32 -3.70
CA ILE A 128 4.84 10.33 -4.75
C ILE A 128 3.36 10.60 -5.01
N ASP A 129 2.92 11.85 -4.88
CA ASP A 129 1.59 12.32 -5.26
C ASP A 129 1.67 13.52 -6.22
N SER A 130 0.59 14.29 -6.35
CA SER A 130 0.58 15.48 -7.23
C SER A 130 1.53 16.60 -6.77
N SER A 131 1.93 16.62 -5.50
CA SER A 131 2.89 17.55 -4.92
C SER A 131 4.33 17.04 -4.99
N GLY A 132 4.55 15.87 -5.60
CA GLY A 132 5.86 15.27 -5.79
C GLY A 132 6.25 14.33 -4.64
N SER A 133 7.52 14.36 -4.25
CA SER A 133 8.09 13.41 -3.27
C SER A 133 7.78 13.85 -1.85
N LEU A 134 7.04 13.02 -1.12
CA LEU A 134 6.78 13.18 0.30
C LEU A 134 8.08 13.40 1.07
N LYS A 135 9.08 12.52 0.88
CA LYS A 135 10.35 12.63 1.60
C LYS A 135 11.05 13.97 1.35
N LYS A 136 11.09 14.42 0.09
CA LYS A 136 11.73 15.70 -0.25
C LYS A 136 10.98 16.88 0.35
N ASN A 137 9.65 16.85 0.30
CA ASN A 137 8.82 17.93 0.81
C ASN A 137 8.94 18.04 2.34
N ILE A 138 8.92 16.93 3.08
CA ILE A 138 9.16 16.92 4.54
C ILE A 138 10.51 17.57 4.86
N LEU A 139 11.56 17.26 4.10
CA LEU A 139 12.90 17.79 4.34
C LEU A 139 13.10 19.25 3.88
N ALA A 140 12.16 19.82 3.10
CA ALA A 140 12.28 21.14 2.51
C ALA A 140 11.35 22.19 3.14
N GLU A 141 10.16 21.75 3.56
CA GLU A 141 9.10 22.62 4.10
C GLU A 141 9.30 22.96 5.60
N CYS A 142 10.38 22.46 6.21
CA CYS A 142 10.61 22.53 7.66
C CYS A 142 11.93 23.18 8.04
#